data_AF-N6TR87-F1
#
_entry.id   AF-N6TR87-F1
#
_cell.length_a   1.000
_cell.length_b   1.000
_cell.length_c   1.000
_cell.angle_alpha   90.00
_cell.angle_beta   90.00
_cell.angle_gamma   90.00
#
_symmetry.space_group_name_H-M   'P 1'
#
loop_
_entity.id
_entity.type
_entity.pdbx_description
1 polymer ?
#
loop_
_entity_poly.entity_id
_entity_poly.type
_entity_poly.pdbx_seq_one_letter_code
_entity_poly.pdbx_strand_id
1 'polypeptide(L)'
;VEFLLQQQWYDPRLRYSNQSEYNYLNAIHHHDDIWLPDTYFIMHGDFKDPLIPVHFSLRIYRNGSVNYLMRQVTQFIALTGE
;
A
#
# COMPACT_ATOMS: atom_id res chain seq x y z
N VAL A 1 -16.37 -0.38 -6.08
CA VAL A 1 -15.89 0.75 -5.27
C VAL A 1 -14.45 1.00 -5.61
N GLU A 2 -14.08 2.27 -5.72
CA GLU A 2 -12.69 2.71 -5.78
C GLU A 2 -12.33 3.30 -4.43
N PHE A 3 -11.16 2.94 -3.90
CA PHE A 3 -10.64 3.53 -2.68
C PHE A 3 -9.13 3.79 -2.77
N LEU A 4 -8.70 4.74 -1.94
CA LEU A 4 -7.30 4.99 -1.65
C LEU A 4 -7.03 4.49 -0.22
N LEU A 5 -6.13 3.52 -0.10
CA LEU A 5 -5.64 3.05 1.19
C LEU A 5 -4.32 3.76 1.48
N GLN A 6 -4.33 4.62 2.49
CA GLN A 6 -3.13 5.27 3.02
C GLN A 6 -2.73 4.60 4.33
N GLN A 7 -1.49 4.13 4.40
CA GLN A 7 -0.92 3.48 5.56
C GLN A 7 0.36 4.18 5.98
N GLN A 8 0.55 4.27 7.29
CA GLN A 8 1.77 4.77 7.89
C GLN A 8 2.19 3.84 9.01
N TRP A 9 3.45 3.43 9.01
CA TRP A 9 4.03 2.66 10.11
C TRP A 9 5.46 3.11 10.39
N TYR A 10 6.01 2.59 11.49
CA TYR A 10 7.39 2.82 11.89
C TYR A 10 8.15 1.49 11.79
N ASP A 11 9.22 1.47 11.01
CA ASP A 11 10.15 0.33 10.93
C ASP A 11 11.57 0.80 11.28
N PRO A 12 12.09 0.50 12.49
CA PRO A 12 13.42 0.91 12.91
C PRO A 12 14.55 0.37 12.02
N ARG A 13 14.32 -0.75 11.30
CA ARG A 13 15.32 -1.37 10.40
C ARG A 13 15.54 -0.55 9.14
N LEU A 14 14.57 0.28 8.76
CA LEU A 14 14.62 1.16 7.60
C LEU A 14 15.18 2.55 7.94
N ARG A 15 15.72 2.74 9.15
CA ARG A 15 16.43 3.97 9.50
C ARG A 15 17.70 4.08 8.67
N TYR A 16 17.92 5.26 8.11
CA TYR A 16 19.10 5.53 7.32
C TYR A 16 19.61 6.96 7.59
N SER A 17 20.93 7.11 7.61
CA SER A 17 21.59 8.41 7.57
C SER A 17 21.85 8.76 6.11
N ASN A 18 21.32 9.88 5.60
CA ASN A 18 21.64 10.34 4.24
C ASN A 18 22.08 11.80 4.22
N GLN A 19 22.93 12.10 3.25
CA GLN A 19 23.49 13.40 2.88
C GLN A 19 22.68 14.09 1.75
N SER A 20 21.62 13.46 1.21
CA SER A 20 20.78 14.11 0.19
C SER A 20 19.88 15.19 0.80
N GLU A 21 19.43 16.15 -0.01
CA GLU A 21 18.50 17.22 0.42
C GLU A 21 17.06 16.72 0.58
N TYR A 22 16.74 15.51 0.12
CA TYR A 22 15.39 14.96 0.17
C TYR A 22 15.07 14.31 1.52
N ASN A 23 13.82 14.47 1.95
CA ASN A 23 13.34 13.98 3.26
C ASN A 23 13.02 12.48 3.29
N TYR A 24 12.87 11.85 2.13
CA TYR A 24 12.51 10.44 2.00
C TYR A 24 13.20 9.79 0.80
N LEU A 25 13.33 8.46 0.83
CA LEU A 25 13.67 7.63 -0.32
C LEU A 25 12.38 7.21 -1.05
N ASN A 26 12.39 7.30 -2.38
CA ASN A 26 11.37 6.66 -3.20
C ASN A 26 11.71 5.17 -3.33
N ALA A 27 10.89 4.31 -2.73
CA ALA A 27 11.16 2.88 -2.61
C ALA A 27 10.19 2.02 -3.43
N ILE A 28 9.54 2.57 -4.46
CA ILE A 28 8.57 1.82 -5.29
C ILE A 28 9.13 0.52 -5.88
N HIS A 29 10.44 0.47 -6.18
CA HIS A 29 11.11 -0.72 -6.72
C HIS A 29 11.46 -1.77 -5.66
N HIS A 30 11.31 -1.44 -4.38
CA HIS A 30 11.58 -2.32 -3.23
C HIS A 30 10.29 -2.80 -2.56
N HIS A 31 9.16 -2.74 -3.27
CA HIS A 31 7.86 -3.20 -2.76
C HIS A 31 7.91 -4.62 -2.21
N ASP A 32 8.61 -5.51 -2.92
CA ASP A 32 8.68 -6.94 -2.58
C ASP A 32 9.87 -7.27 -1.65
N ASP A 33 10.76 -6.30 -1.41
CA ASP A 33 11.95 -6.45 -0.56
C ASP A 33 11.73 -5.97 0.88
N ILE A 34 10.62 -5.26 1.12
CA ILE A 34 10.31 -4.61 2.39
C ILE A 34 9.06 -5.24 2.99
N TRP A 35 9.07 -5.44 4.30
CA TRP A 35 7.88 -5.88 5.02
C TRP A 35 6.76 -4.84 4.86
N LEU A 36 5.61 -5.29 4.35
CA LEU A 36 4.36 -4.53 4.28
C LEU A 36 3.33 -5.16 5.23
N PRO A 37 2.44 -4.37 5.86
CA PRO A 37 1.37 -4.93 6.66
C PRO A 37 0.38 -5.75 5.81
N ASP A 38 0.11 -6.99 6.20
CA ASP A 38 -0.89 -7.87 5.55
C ASP A 38 -2.31 -7.32 5.76
N THR A 39 -2.72 -6.40 4.89
CA THR A 39 -3.98 -5.65 5.03
C THR A 39 -5.05 -6.25 4.14
N TYR A 40 -6.16 -6.67 4.75
CA TYR A 40 -7.30 -7.22 4.04
C TYR A 40 -8.60 -6.51 4.45
N PHE A 41 -9.54 -6.47 3.52
CA PHE A 41 -10.87 -5.92 3.76
C PHE A 41 -11.84 -7.06 4.02
N ILE A 42 -12.50 -7.04 5.19
CA ILE A 42 -13.61 -7.93 5.47
C ILE A 42 -14.85 -7.34 4.79
N MET A 43 -15.44 -8.08 3.85
CA MET A 43 -16.65 -7.68 3.15
C MET A 43 -17.67 -8.82 3.16
N HIS A 44 -18.96 -8.47 3.09
CA HIS A 44 -20.03 -9.43 2.86
C HIS A 44 -20.21 -9.64 1.34
N GLY A 45 -19.66 -10.73 0.79
CA GLY A 45 -19.78 -11.11 -0.64
C GLY A 45 -18.48 -11.68 -1.25
N ASP A 46 -18.59 -12.25 -2.45
CA ASP A 46 -17.46 -12.84 -3.19
C ASP A 46 -16.70 -11.79 -4.03
N PHE A 47 -15.37 -11.89 -4.06
CA PHE A 47 -14.51 -11.08 -4.92
C PHE A 47 -14.32 -11.73 -6.31
N LYS A 48 -14.18 -10.90 -7.35
CA LYS A 48 -13.39 -11.26 -8.53
C LYS A 48 -11.97 -10.74 -8.35
N ASP A 49 -11.00 -11.44 -8.95
CA ASP A 49 -9.61 -10.97 -9.01
C ASP A 49 -9.54 -9.50 -9.47
N PRO A 50 -8.61 -8.70 -8.90
CA PRO A 50 -8.49 -7.30 -9.26
C PRO A 50 -8.20 -7.17 -10.76
N LEU A 51 -9.16 -6.62 -11.50
CA LEU A 51 -9.10 -6.45 -12.95
C LEU A 51 -8.09 -5.38 -13.43
N ILE A 52 -7.44 -4.66 -12.52
CA ILE A 52 -6.65 -3.45 -12.83
C ILE A 52 -5.32 -3.49 -12.06
N PRO A 53 -4.20 -3.09 -12.69
CA PRO A 53 -2.93 -2.96 -11.98
C PRO A 53 -3.07 -2.03 -10.78
N VAL A 54 -2.54 -2.49 -9.64
CA VAL A 54 -2.45 -1.69 -8.41
C VAL A 54 -1.47 -0.55 -8.65
N HIS A 55 -1.92 0.69 -8.47
CA HIS A 55 -1.01 1.83 -8.42
C HIS A 55 -0.66 2.11 -6.96
N PHE A 56 0.64 2.25 -6.66
CA PHE A 56 1.09 2.55 -5.32
C PHE A 56 2.26 3.53 -5.27
N SER A 57 2.49 4.12 -4.10
CA SER A 57 3.71 4.85 -3.77
C SER A 57 4.26 4.35 -2.45
N LEU A 58 5.59 4.24 -2.35
CA LEU A 58 6.29 3.82 -1.12
C LEU A 58 7.39 4.83 -0.80
N ARG A 59 7.26 5.51 0.35
CA ARG A 59 8.21 6.50 0.84
C ARG A 59 8.77 6.09 2.19
N ILE A 60 10.09 6.09 2.31
CA ILE A 60 10.79 5.77 3.56
C ILE A 60 11.50 7.03 4.05
N TYR A 61 11.17 7.49 5.25
CA TYR A 61 11.77 8.66 5.88
C TYR A 61 12.96 8.26 6.76
N ARG A 62 13.89 9.19 6.95
CA ARG A 62 15.16 8.95 7.68
C ARG A 62 14.99 8.34 9.07
N ASN A 63 13.92 8.73 9.76
CA ASN A 63 13.62 8.24 11.10
C ASN A 63 13.12 6.79 11.12
N GLY A 64 12.81 6.18 9.97
CA GLY A 64 12.21 4.85 9.86
C GLY A 64 10.68 4.89 9.67
N SER A 65 10.06 6.07 9.58
CA SER A 65 8.65 6.17 9.20
C SER A 65 8.47 5.79 7.73
N VAL A 66 7.43 5.02 7.44
CA VAL A 66 7.08 4.59 6.09
C VAL A 66 5.68 5.08 5.76
N ASN A 67 5.52 5.63 4.57
CA ASN A 67 4.22 5.97 3.99
C ASN A 67 3.99 5.11 2.75
N TYR A 68 2.88 4.38 2.76
CA TYR A 68 2.39 3.59 1.65
C TYR A 68 1.01 4.10 1.23
N LEU A 69 0.85 4.36 -0.06
CA LEU A 69 -0.44 4.72 -0.64
C LEU A 69 -0.74 3.72 -1.73
N MET A 70 -1.93 3.13 -1.70
CA MET A 70 -2.42 2.18 -2.70
C MET A 70 -3.76 2.66 -3.25
N ARG A 71 -3.91 2.61 -4.56
CA ARG A 71 -5.19 2.79 -5.24
C ARG A 71 -5.68 1.44 -5.75
N GLN A 72 -6.87 1.04 -5.33
CA GLN A 72 -7.48 -0.20 -5.76
C GLN A 72 -8.92 0.05 -6.22
N VAL A 73 -9.28 -0.61 -7.32
CA VAL A 73 -10.65 -0.67 -7.84
C VAL A 73 -11.16 -2.09 -7.63
N THR A 74 -12.18 -2.24 -6.80
CA THR A 74 -12.84 -3.52 -6.56
C THR A 74 -14.23 -3.50 -7.19
N GLN A 75 -14.56 -4.50 -8.02
CA GLN A 75 -15.92 -4.69 -8.51
C GLN A 75 -16.74 -5.46 -7.47
N PHE A 76 -17.95 -4.98 -7.18
CA PHE A 76 -18.93 -5.70 -6.36
C PHE A 76 -19.93 -6.34 -7.31
N ILE A 77 -20.16 -7.64 -7.20
CA ILE A 77 -21.34 -8.27 -7.78
C ILE A 77 -22.36 -8.36 -6.67
N ALA A 78 -23.45 -7.62 -6.80
CA ALA A 78 -24.64 -7.93 -6.02
C ALA A 78 -25.11 -9.31 -6.49
N LEU A 79 -25.07 -10.31 -5.61
CA LEU A 79 -25.86 -11.52 -5.81
C LEU A 79 -27.33 -11.08 -5.73
N THR A 80 -27.89 -10.64 -6.84
CA THR A 80 -29.34 -10.60 -6.99
C THR A 80 -29.78 -12.05 -6.98
N GLY A 81 -30.28 -12.51 -5.83
CA GLY A 81 -31.00 -13.78 -5.74
C GLY A 81 -32.15 -13.76 -6.74
N GLU A 82 -32.32 -14.89 -7.43
CA GLU A 82 -33.56 -15.21 -8.17
C GLU A 82 -34.79 -15.11 -7.26
#